data_AF-A0A4Y6RG27-F1
#
_entry.id   AF-A0A4Y6RG27-F1
#
_cell.length_a   1.000
_cell.length_b   1.000
_cell.length_c   1.000
_cell.angle_alpha   90.00
_cell.angle_beta   90.00
_cell.angle_gamma   90.00
#
_symmetry.space_group_name_H-M   'P 1'
#
loop_
_entity.id
_entity.type
_entity.pdbx_description
1 polymer ?
#
loop_
_entity_poly.entity_id
_entity_poly.type
_entity_poly.pdbx_seq_one_letter_code
_entity_poly.pdbx_strand_id
1 'polypeptide(L)'
;MREAYYHEDDFCMIELLPLDNLQHCLTQMGEQQVFADAHRSGAGWTQMYVPEAPPSQMRALGLTADQLRLALADAMPPYDAVYTGYSSYRVECKNVLAFGGEKTETLFAGLGDDGIVVDLWCSDAMPQLLMLPLKEQLLLADWGAGFACPLADEELFARYLQEYELG
;
A
#
# COMPACT_ATOMS: atom_id res chain seq x y z
N MET A 1 -21.52 -10.46 -7.11
CA MET A 1 -20.51 -9.53 -7.62
C MET A 1 -19.87 -8.86 -6.42
N ARG A 2 -18.54 -8.99 -6.27
CA ARG A 2 -17.75 -8.39 -5.19
C ARG A 2 -17.09 -7.13 -5.72
N GLU A 3 -17.34 -6.00 -5.10
CA GLU A 3 -16.74 -4.72 -5.47
C GLU A 3 -15.82 -4.24 -4.36
N ALA A 4 -14.63 -3.77 -4.72
CA ALA A 4 -13.75 -3.06 -3.82
C ALA A 4 -13.86 -1.55 -4.05
N TYR A 5 -13.64 -0.78 -2.99
CA TYR A 5 -13.62 0.67 -3.03
C TYR A 5 -12.42 1.19 -2.23
N TYR A 6 -11.72 2.21 -2.75
CA TYR A 6 -10.74 2.99 -1.99
C TYR A 6 -11.05 4.48 -2.14
N HIS A 7 -10.87 5.26 -1.06
CA HIS A 7 -10.93 6.71 -1.15
C HIS A 7 -9.63 7.25 -1.76
N GLU A 8 -9.67 8.40 -2.43
CA GLU A 8 -8.47 9.02 -3.01
C GLU A 8 -7.37 9.22 -1.95
N ASP A 9 -7.75 9.69 -0.76
CA ASP A 9 -6.83 9.90 0.35
C ASP A 9 -6.19 8.61 0.90
N ASP A 10 -6.75 7.43 0.60
CA ASP A 10 -6.20 6.14 1.04
C ASP A 10 -5.14 5.60 0.07
N PHE A 11 -5.07 6.17 -1.15
CA PHE A 11 -4.19 5.68 -2.20
C PHE A 11 -2.72 5.78 -1.76
N CYS A 12 -2.04 4.63 -1.74
CA CYS A 12 -0.64 4.50 -1.31
C CYS A 12 -0.31 5.08 0.08
N MET A 13 -1.29 5.19 0.99
CA MET A 13 -1.00 5.55 2.39
C MET A 13 -0.31 4.39 3.14
N ILE A 14 -0.76 3.16 2.88
CA ILE A 14 -0.07 1.92 3.23
C ILE A 14 0.36 1.26 1.93
N GLU A 15 1.63 1.42 1.58
CA GLU A 15 2.18 1.11 0.27
C GLU A 15 3.20 -0.02 0.33
N LEU A 16 3.24 -0.83 -0.73
CA LEU A 16 4.23 -1.87 -0.94
C LEU A 16 5.22 -1.39 -2.00
N LEU A 17 6.48 -1.28 -1.63
CA LEU A 17 7.54 -0.73 -2.48
C LEU A 17 8.68 -1.73 -2.68
N PRO A 18 9.50 -1.59 -3.74
CA PRO A 18 10.78 -2.29 -3.85
C PRO A 18 11.65 -2.06 -2.61
N LEU A 19 12.30 -3.12 -2.13
CA LEU A 19 13.10 -3.13 -0.92
C LEU A 19 14.22 -2.07 -0.91
N ASP A 20 14.81 -1.79 -2.07
CA ASP A 20 15.87 -0.78 -2.22
C ASP A 20 15.41 0.65 -1.88
N ASN A 21 14.10 0.89 -1.75
CA ASN A 21 13.55 2.16 -1.29
C ASN A 21 13.53 2.33 0.24
N LEU A 22 13.95 1.34 1.04
CA LEU A 22 13.80 1.38 2.50
C LEU A 22 14.44 2.64 3.11
N GLN A 23 15.70 2.93 2.76
CA GLN A 23 16.38 4.10 3.29
C GLN A 23 15.72 5.41 2.85
N HIS A 24 15.21 5.46 1.62
CA HIS A 24 14.45 6.60 1.11
C HIS A 24 13.19 6.84 1.93
N CYS A 25 12.41 5.80 2.20
CA CYS A 25 11.18 5.88 3.00
C CYS A 25 11.49 6.40 4.41
N LEU A 26 12.47 5.80 5.09
CA LEU A 26 12.87 6.23 6.44
C LEU A 26 13.35 7.69 6.49
N THR A 27 14.08 8.13 5.46
CA THR A 27 14.49 9.54 5.33
C THR A 27 13.28 10.46 5.14
N GLN A 28 12.40 10.15 4.20
CA GLN A 28 11.19 10.94 3.93
C GLN A 28 10.25 11.00 5.14
N MET A 29 10.07 9.91 5.88
CA MET A 29 9.27 9.86 7.11
C MET A 29 9.87 10.75 8.21
N GLY A 30 11.20 10.76 8.35
CA GLY A 30 11.88 11.68 9.27
C GLY A 30 11.70 13.15 8.88
N GLU A 31 11.84 13.47 7.59
CA GLU A 31 11.63 14.82 7.05
C GLU A 31 10.18 15.28 7.22
N GLN A 32 9.21 14.39 6.95
CA GLN A 32 7.79 14.62 7.19
C GLN A 32 7.50 14.95 8.65
N GLN A 33 8.10 14.21 9.60
CA GLN A 33 7.91 14.48 11.03
C GLN A 33 8.48 15.85 11.43
N VAL A 34 9.70 16.18 10.99
CA VAL A 34 10.33 17.49 11.24
C VAL A 34 9.47 18.62 10.64
N PHE A 35 8.96 18.44 9.43
CA PHE A 35 8.08 19.40 8.77
C PHE A 35 6.77 19.55 9.55
N ALA A 36 6.13 18.44 9.94
CA ALA A 36 4.90 18.45 10.71
C ALA A 36 5.06 19.22 12.04
N ASP A 37 6.18 19.02 12.73
CA ASP A 37 6.48 19.74 13.98
C ASP A 37 6.68 21.23 13.76
N ALA A 38 7.41 21.62 12.70
CA ALA A 38 7.65 23.03 12.36
C ALA A 38 6.37 23.77 11.90
N HIS A 39 5.40 23.05 11.34
CA HIS A 39 4.18 23.61 10.77
C HIS A 39 2.92 23.40 11.63
N ARG A 40 3.07 22.83 12.83
CA ARG A 40 1.97 22.60 13.77
C ARG A 40 1.35 23.92 14.22
N SER A 41 0.02 24.01 14.13
CA SER A 41 -0.76 25.17 14.55
C SER A 41 -2.08 24.73 15.18
N GLY A 42 -2.14 24.79 16.52
CA GLY A 42 -3.31 24.35 17.28
C GLY A 42 -3.54 22.85 17.12
N ALA A 43 -4.73 22.48 16.64
CA ALA A 43 -5.13 21.08 16.39
C ALA A 43 -4.78 20.58 14.98
N GLY A 44 -4.12 21.38 14.15
CA GLY A 44 -3.76 20.99 12.78
C GLY A 44 -2.41 21.54 12.35
N TRP A 45 -2.22 21.64 11.03
CA TRP A 45 -0.98 22.07 10.39
C TRP A 45 -1.24 23.21 9.42
N THR A 46 -0.24 24.08 9.26
CA THR A 46 -0.30 25.23 8.35
C THR A 46 0.02 24.86 6.91
N GLN A 47 0.65 23.72 6.67
CA GLN A 47 1.11 23.26 5.36
C GLN A 47 1.04 21.73 5.26
N MET A 48 1.11 21.24 4.02
CA MET A 48 1.14 19.82 3.67
C MET A 48 2.54 19.45 3.19
N TYR A 49 3.08 18.35 3.70
CA TYR A 49 4.30 17.74 3.20
C TYR A 49 3.94 16.76 2.09
N VAL A 50 4.71 16.75 0.99
CA VAL A 50 4.55 15.78 -0.09
C VAL A 50 5.88 15.03 -0.20
N PRO A 51 5.92 13.72 0.09
CA PRO A 51 7.14 12.94 -0.03
C PRO A 51 7.69 12.94 -1.45
N GLU A 52 9.01 12.93 -1.59
CA GLU A 52 9.65 12.71 -2.87
C GLU A 52 9.38 11.28 -3.37
N ALA A 53 9.18 11.15 -4.69
CA ALA A 53 8.90 9.86 -5.30
C ALA A 53 10.04 8.85 -5.03
N PRO A 54 9.71 7.58 -4.76
CA PRO A 54 10.71 6.56 -4.51
C PRO A 54 11.60 6.35 -5.76
N PRO A 55 12.93 6.21 -5.59
CA PRO A 55 13.86 6.08 -6.72
C PRO A 55 13.68 4.76 -7.49
N SER A 56 13.31 3.68 -6.80
CA SER A 56 13.02 2.38 -7.42
C SER A 56 11.53 2.20 -7.63
N GLN A 57 11.14 1.88 -8.87
CA GLN A 57 9.74 1.76 -9.28
C GLN A 57 9.26 0.31 -9.15
N MET A 58 8.03 0.09 -8.68
CA MET A 58 7.43 -1.26 -8.57
C MET A 58 7.48 -2.03 -9.88
N ARG A 59 7.25 -1.33 -11.01
CA ARG A 59 7.31 -1.89 -12.36
C ARG A 59 8.63 -2.64 -12.66
N ALA A 60 9.74 -2.21 -12.07
CA ALA A 60 11.06 -2.81 -12.31
C ALA A 60 11.15 -4.26 -11.79
N LEU A 61 10.31 -4.64 -10.81
CA LEU A 61 10.24 -6.00 -10.30
C LEU A 61 9.54 -6.97 -11.27
N GLY A 62 8.86 -6.46 -12.30
CA GLY A 62 8.21 -7.28 -13.33
C GLY A 62 7.06 -8.16 -12.80
N LEU A 63 6.49 -7.80 -11.64
CA LEU A 63 5.36 -8.50 -11.05
C LEU A 63 4.14 -8.37 -11.95
N THR A 64 3.52 -9.49 -12.32
CA THR A 64 2.36 -9.52 -13.20
C THR A 64 1.05 -9.72 -12.44
N ALA A 65 -0.05 -9.29 -13.05
CA ALA A 65 -1.40 -9.57 -12.56
C ALA A 65 -1.66 -11.07 -12.31
N ASP A 66 -1.17 -11.95 -13.18
CA ASP A 66 -1.40 -13.39 -13.06
C ASP A 66 -0.62 -14.01 -11.90
N GLN A 67 0.59 -13.50 -11.62
CA GLN A 67 1.35 -13.92 -10.44
C GLN A 67 0.63 -13.56 -9.15
N LEU A 68 0.06 -12.34 -9.06
CA LEU A 68 -0.75 -11.94 -7.92
C LEU A 68 -1.99 -12.82 -7.75
N ARG A 69 -2.75 -13.04 -8.83
CA ARG A 69 -3.94 -13.90 -8.80
C ARG A 69 -3.61 -15.31 -8.32
N LEU A 70 -2.54 -15.91 -8.83
CA LEU A 70 -2.14 -17.26 -8.46
C LEU A 70 -1.71 -17.35 -6.99
N ALA A 71 -0.93 -16.37 -6.51
CA ALA A 71 -0.43 -16.36 -5.13
C ALA A 71 -1.54 -16.15 -4.09
N LEU A 72 -2.56 -15.37 -4.45
CA LEU A 72 -3.60 -14.91 -3.52
C LEU A 72 -4.92 -15.70 -3.63
N ALA A 73 -5.12 -16.53 -4.65
CA ALA A 73 -6.40 -17.15 -4.98
C ALA A 73 -7.14 -17.78 -3.79
N ASP A 74 -6.41 -18.51 -2.94
CA ASP A 74 -7.01 -19.27 -1.83
C ASP A 74 -7.22 -18.45 -0.57
N ALA A 75 -6.40 -17.42 -0.32
CA ALA A 75 -6.43 -16.63 0.90
C ALA A 75 -7.16 -15.29 0.75
N MET A 76 -7.11 -14.71 -0.45
CA MET A 76 -7.65 -13.41 -0.79
C MET A 76 -8.28 -13.47 -2.19
N PRO A 77 -9.51 -14.00 -2.31
CA PRO A 77 -10.18 -14.10 -3.59
C PRO A 77 -10.30 -12.72 -4.26
N PRO A 78 -10.16 -12.62 -5.60
CA PRO A 78 -10.23 -11.36 -6.30
C PRO A 78 -11.63 -10.73 -6.20
N TYR A 79 -11.66 -9.41 -6.26
CA TYR A 79 -12.88 -8.64 -6.51
C TYR A 79 -13.18 -8.59 -8.01
N ASP A 80 -14.46 -8.42 -8.35
CA ASP A 80 -14.92 -8.34 -9.75
C ASP A 80 -14.70 -6.94 -10.35
N ALA A 81 -14.72 -5.90 -9.51
CA ALA A 81 -14.53 -4.51 -9.92
C ALA A 81 -13.94 -3.66 -8.78
N VAL A 82 -13.17 -2.64 -9.14
CA VAL A 82 -12.58 -1.66 -8.23
C VAL A 82 -13.12 -0.29 -8.57
N TYR A 83 -13.44 0.49 -7.55
CA TYR A 83 -13.92 1.85 -7.70
C TYR A 83 -13.20 2.81 -6.76
N THR A 84 -13.18 4.07 -7.16
CA THR A 84 -12.75 5.18 -6.31
C THR A 84 -13.72 6.36 -6.46
N GLY A 85 -13.56 7.38 -5.64
CA GLY A 85 -14.34 8.60 -5.73
C GLY A 85 -14.36 9.42 -4.45
N TYR A 86 -15.27 10.40 -4.44
CA TYR A 86 -15.46 11.33 -3.34
C TYR A 86 -16.95 11.61 -3.15
N SER A 87 -17.43 11.52 -1.90
CA SER A 87 -18.84 11.72 -1.57
C SER A 87 -19.78 10.80 -2.38
N SER A 88 -20.70 11.35 -3.18
CA SER A 88 -21.61 10.59 -4.05
C SER A 88 -21.02 10.23 -5.43
N TYR A 89 -19.85 10.76 -5.77
CA TYR A 89 -19.16 10.45 -7.01
C TYR A 89 -18.43 9.12 -6.88
N ARG A 90 -18.62 8.23 -7.86
CA ARG A 90 -17.95 6.94 -7.97
C ARG A 90 -17.54 6.70 -9.42
N VAL A 91 -16.31 6.25 -9.63
CA VAL A 91 -15.78 5.87 -10.93
C VAL A 91 -15.08 4.52 -10.84
N GLU A 92 -15.24 3.71 -11.88
CA GLU A 92 -14.59 2.40 -11.99
C GLU A 92 -13.11 2.55 -12.40
N CYS A 93 -12.22 1.88 -11.67
CA CYS A 93 -10.78 1.86 -11.94
C CYS A 93 -10.43 0.62 -12.77
N LYS A 94 -10.49 0.74 -14.10
CA LYS A 94 -10.34 -0.41 -15.03
C LYS A 94 -8.94 -1.05 -15.04
N ASN A 95 -7.93 -0.31 -14.61
CA ASN A 95 -6.54 -0.76 -14.54
C ASN A 95 -6.11 -1.14 -13.11
N VAL A 96 -7.05 -1.33 -12.18
CA VAL A 96 -6.75 -1.72 -10.80
C VAL A 96 -7.38 -3.07 -10.52
N LEU A 97 -6.59 -3.98 -9.97
CA LEU A 97 -7.07 -5.23 -9.38
C LEU A 97 -7.21 -5.06 -7.87
N ALA A 98 -8.15 -5.78 -7.27
CA ALA A 98 -8.24 -5.89 -5.83
C ALA A 98 -8.41 -7.33 -5.39
N PHE A 99 -7.87 -7.65 -4.22
CA PHE A 99 -7.92 -8.95 -3.57
C PHE A 99 -8.30 -8.76 -2.11
N GLY A 100 -9.14 -9.63 -1.56
CA GLY A 100 -9.54 -9.53 -0.16
C GLY A 100 -10.45 -10.68 0.26
N GLY A 101 -10.61 -10.87 1.57
CA GLY A 101 -11.45 -11.91 2.15
C GLY A 101 -12.89 -11.44 2.42
N GLU A 102 -13.55 -12.08 3.39
CA GLU A 102 -14.80 -11.56 3.98
C GLU A 102 -14.55 -10.38 4.93
N LYS A 103 -13.32 -10.28 5.44
CA LYS A 103 -12.82 -9.11 6.16
C LYS A 103 -12.51 -8.00 5.16
N THR A 104 -12.61 -6.75 5.62
CA THR A 104 -12.54 -5.54 4.79
C THR A 104 -11.13 -5.24 4.26
N GLU A 105 -10.10 -5.87 4.83
CA GLU A 105 -8.72 -5.62 4.40
C GLU A 105 -8.57 -6.00 2.92
N THR A 106 -8.15 -5.03 2.11
CA THR A 106 -8.08 -5.18 0.66
C THR A 106 -6.70 -4.79 0.16
N LEU A 107 -6.08 -5.68 -0.62
CA LEU A 107 -4.90 -5.36 -1.41
C LEU A 107 -5.35 -4.85 -2.77
N PHE A 108 -4.79 -3.74 -3.22
CA PHE A 108 -5.01 -3.16 -4.53
C PHE A 108 -3.71 -3.16 -5.34
N ALA A 109 -3.81 -3.44 -6.63
CA ALA A 109 -2.69 -3.44 -7.56
C ALA A 109 -3.03 -2.64 -8.81
N GLY A 110 -2.34 -1.52 -9.01
CA GLY A 110 -2.40 -0.72 -10.23
C GLY A 110 -1.61 -1.40 -11.33
N LEU A 111 -2.17 -1.45 -12.54
CA LEU A 111 -1.56 -2.09 -13.70
C LEU A 111 -1.19 -1.06 -14.76
N GLY A 112 -0.02 -1.25 -15.37
CA GLY A 112 0.32 -0.66 -16.67
C GLY A 112 -0.40 -1.37 -17.82
N ASP A 113 -0.36 -0.76 -19.00
CA ASP A 113 -1.01 -1.28 -20.22
C ASP A 113 -0.49 -2.67 -20.65
N ASP A 114 0.68 -3.06 -20.18
CA ASP A 114 1.32 -4.36 -20.41
C ASP A 114 0.94 -5.43 -19.36
N GLY A 115 0.08 -5.09 -18.39
CA GLY A 115 -0.34 -5.99 -17.32
C GLY A 115 0.69 -6.16 -16.19
N ILE A 116 1.74 -5.33 -16.17
CA ILE A 116 2.72 -5.26 -15.09
C ILE A 116 2.18 -4.38 -13.96
N VAL A 117 2.40 -4.79 -12.73
CA VAL A 117 2.04 -4.03 -11.53
C VAL A 117 2.94 -2.79 -11.43
N VAL A 118 2.31 -1.62 -11.35
CA VAL A 118 2.99 -0.31 -11.26
C VAL A 118 2.81 0.34 -9.89
N ASP A 119 1.75 0.00 -9.17
CA ASP A 119 1.45 0.45 -7.81
C ASP A 119 0.87 -0.73 -7.02
N LEU A 120 1.19 -0.83 -5.73
CA LEU A 120 0.65 -1.87 -4.85
C LEU A 120 0.42 -1.27 -3.46
N TRP A 121 -0.80 -1.32 -2.96
CA TRP A 121 -1.18 -0.72 -1.68
C TRP A 121 -2.31 -1.51 -1.02
N CYS A 122 -2.54 -1.30 0.26
CA CYS A 122 -3.65 -1.93 0.98
C CYS A 122 -4.45 -0.92 1.79
N SER A 123 -5.72 -1.26 2.07
CA SER A 123 -6.56 -0.45 2.97
C SER A 123 -6.02 -0.48 4.41
N ASP A 124 -5.58 -1.67 4.82
CA ASP A 124 -5.05 -2.02 6.12
C ASP A 124 -4.01 -3.09 5.85
N ALA A 125 -2.91 -3.10 6.60
CA ALA A 125 -1.91 -4.15 6.43
C ALA A 125 -2.40 -5.48 7.04
N MET A 126 -2.07 -6.59 6.38
CA MET A 126 -2.56 -7.91 6.77
C MET A 126 -1.51 -9.01 6.62
N PRO A 127 -1.59 -10.11 7.39
CA PRO A 127 -0.64 -11.22 7.32
C PRO A 127 -0.46 -11.81 5.92
N GLN A 128 -1.50 -11.74 5.07
CA GLN A 128 -1.52 -12.27 3.71
C GLN A 128 -0.54 -11.54 2.78
N LEU A 129 -0.03 -10.36 3.15
CA LEU A 129 1.06 -9.71 2.42
C LEU A 129 2.32 -10.60 2.36
N LEU A 130 2.53 -11.48 3.33
CA LEU A 130 3.63 -12.45 3.31
C LEU A 130 3.47 -13.54 2.24
N MET A 131 2.30 -13.66 1.61
CA MET A 131 2.05 -14.59 0.50
C MET A 131 2.42 -14.00 -0.86
N LEU A 132 2.75 -12.70 -0.91
CA LEU A 132 3.04 -12.02 -2.16
C LEU A 132 4.22 -12.65 -2.89
N PRO A 133 4.16 -12.77 -4.23
CA PRO A 133 5.33 -13.07 -5.02
C PRO A 133 6.41 -12.02 -4.75
N LEU A 134 7.66 -12.45 -4.73
CA LEU A 134 8.81 -11.56 -4.52
C LEU A 134 8.80 -10.84 -3.15
N LYS A 135 8.15 -11.38 -2.10
CA LYS A 135 8.13 -10.77 -0.75
C LYS A 135 9.52 -10.33 -0.25
N GLU A 136 10.56 -11.08 -0.59
CA GLU A 136 11.96 -10.80 -0.23
C GLU A 136 12.53 -9.52 -0.88
N GLN A 137 11.85 -9.00 -1.90
CA GLN A 137 12.19 -7.77 -2.63
C GLN A 137 11.20 -6.63 -2.33
N LEU A 138 10.29 -6.81 -1.38
CA LEU A 138 9.26 -5.85 -1.04
C LEU A 138 9.45 -5.34 0.40
N LEU A 139 9.05 -4.08 0.61
CA LEU A 139 8.85 -3.48 1.91
C LEU A 139 7.40 -2.98 2.03
N LEU A 140 6.91 -2.92 3.27
CA LEU A 140 5.73 -2.15 3.65
C LEU A 140 6.20 -0.74 4.06
N ALA A 141 5.54 0.30 3.55
CA ALA A 141 5.65 1.67 4.03
C ALA A 141 4.26 2.16 4.46
N ASP A 142 4.10 2.43 5.75
CA ASP A 142 2.94 3.14 6.29
C ASP A 142 3.34 4.59 6.55
N TRP A 143 2.92 5.47 5.65
CA TRP A 143 3.21 6.90 5.69
C TRP A 143 2.45 7.64 6.80
N GLY A 144 1.33 7.08 7.26
CA GLY A 144 0.55 7.62 8.38
C GLY A 144 1.22 7.33 9.73
N ALA A 145 1.73 6.11 9.91
CA ALA A 145 2.47 5.71 11.11
C ALA A 145 3.94 6.16 11.11
N GLY A 146 4.48 6.58 9.95
CA GLY A 146 5.91 6.86 9.81
C GLY A 146 6.76 5.60 9.97
N PHE A 147 6.26 4.48 9.47
CA PHE A 147 6.84 3.15 9.66
C PHE A 147 7.17 2.50 8.32
N ALA A 148 8.33 1.86 8.21
CA ALA A 148 8.67 1.03 7.06
C ALA A 148 9.43 -0.22 7.48
N CYS A 149 9.11 -1.37 6.90
CA CYS A 149 9.83 -2.62 7.13
C CYS A 149 9.91 -3.52 5.89
N PRO A 150 11.03 -4.24 5.67
CA PRO A 150 11.05 -5.34 4.71
C PRO A 150 9.99 -6.39 5.04
N LEU A 151 9.27 -6.91 4.04
CA LEU A 151 8.34 -8.03 4.29
C LEU A 151 9.06 -9.34 4.66
N ALA A 152 10.34 -9.45 4.32
CA ALA A 152 11.20 -10.55 4.74
C ALA A 152 11.47 -10.57 6.25
N ASP A 153 11.36 -9.42 6.93
CA ASP A 153 11.49 -9.32 8.38
C ASP A 153 10.14 -9.63 9.04
N GLU A 154 9.79 -10.91 9.04
CA GLU A 154 8.48 -11.38 9.53
C GLU A 154 8.24 -11.06 11.02
N GLU A 155 9.30 -10.95 11.83
CA GLU A 155 9.18 -10.57 13.23
C GLU A 155 8.81 -9.09 13.37
N LEU A 156 9.50 -8.21 12.65
CA LEU A 156 9.19 -6.78 12.65
C LEU A 156 7.81 -6.50 12.06
N PHE A 157 7.46 -7.17 10.96
CA PHE A 157 6.13 -7.05 10.36
C PHE A 157 5.03 -7.55 11.29
N ALA A 158 5.21 -8.69 11.96
CA ALA A 158 4.24 -9.19 12.94
C ALA A 158 4.05 -8.24 14.13
N ARG A 159 5.11 -7.57 14.58
CA ARG A 159 5.03 -6.53 15.62
C ARG A 159 4.24 -5.31 15.15
N TYR A 160 4.49 -4.85 13.92
CA TYR A 160 3.73 -3.77 13.33
C TYR A 160 2.23 -4.10 13.27
N LEU A 161 1.86 -5.30 12.79
CA LEU A 161 0.46 -5.73 12.76
C LEU A 161 -0.18 -5.73 14.16
N GLN A 162 0.56 -6.13 15.20
CA GLN A 162 0.04 -6.08 16.58
C GLN A 162 -0.18 -4.67 17.10
N GLU A 163 0.64 -3.72 16.69
CA GLU A 163 0.61 -2.34 17.19
C GLU A 163 -0.45 -1.50 16.48
N TYR A 164 -0.62 -1.67 15.16
CA TYR A 164 -1.44 -0.79 14.33
C TYR A 164 -2.72 -1.42 13.79
N GLU A 165 -2.77 -2.74 13.59
CA GLU A 165 -3.86 -3.39 12.83
C GLU A 165 -4.71 -4.35 13.67
N LEU A 166 -4.12 -4.94 14.71
CA LEU A 166 -4.77 -5.94 15.57
C LEU A 166 -5.01 -5.46 17.01
N GLY A 167 -4.60 -4.23 17.31
CA GLY A 167 -4.65 -3.58 18.63
C GLY A 167 -5.99 -2.97 18.99
#